data_AF-A0A917PI48-F1
#
_entry.id   AF-A0A917PI48-F1
#
_cell.length_a   1.000
_cell.length_b   1.000
_cell.length_c   1.000
_cell.angle_alpha   90.00
_cell.angle_beta   90.00
_cell.angle_gamma   90.00
#
_symmetry.space_group_name_H-M   'P 1'
#
loop_
_entity.id
_entity.type
_entity.pdbx_description
1 polymer ?
#
loop_
_entity_poly.entity_id
_entity_poly.type
_entity_poly.pdbx_seq_one_letter_code
_entity_poly.pdbx_strand_id
1 'polypeptide(L)'
;MPGRARGTVQWGMAFQASLSAAAAGPVVHVEQQGERTLVAVLDGGQEQRASFTTGRWQGAPTLYGAADGALLEVQGEDRVFYRVGRGGLMALAGEQDVSGLAVIAWRDVPDGAAGSVSPMQPMSPMKPMKPLKPM
;
A
#
# COMPACT_ATOMS: atom_id res chain seq x y z
N MET A 1 -10.95 -35.00 14.87
CA MET A 1 -10.25 -34.32 13.77
C MET A 1 -11.03 -33.08 13.36
N PRO A 2 -10.51 -31.87 13.57
CA PRO A 2 -11.00 -30.69 12.88
C PRO A 2 -10.00 -30.23 11.80
N GLY A 3 -10.58 -29.75 10.70
CA GLY A 3 -9.98 -29.65 9.39
C GLY A 3 -8.81 -28.66 9.29
N ARG A 4 -7.88 -29.04 8.41
CA ARG A 4 -6.78 -28.22 7.92
C ARG A 4 -7.30 -26.85 7.50
N ALA A 5 -6.94 -25.80 8.24
CA ALA A 5 -6.87 -24.46 7.70
C ALA A 5 -5.87 -24.51 6.55
N ARG A 6 -6.38 -24.66 5.32
CA ARG A 6 -5.60 -24.34 4.13
C ARG A 6 -5.43 -22.82 4.16
N GLY A 7 -4.38 -22.37 4.82
CA GLY A 7 -3.79 -21.08 4.55
C GLY A 7 -3.33 -21.13 3.10
N THR A 8 -4.25 -20.85 2.18
CA THR A 8 -3.88 -20.43 0.84
C THR A 8 -3.15 -19.12 1.08
N VAL A 9 -1.83 -19.17 1.12
CA VAL A 9 -1.00 -17.99 0.91
C VAL A 9 -1.27 -17.62 -0.54
N GLN A 10 -2.37 -16.90 -0.78
CA GLN A 10 -2.52 -16.13 -1.99
C GLN A 10 -1.35 -15.15 -1.95
N TRP A 11 -0.45 -15.30 -2.91
CA TRP A 11 0.57 -14.30 -3.16
C TRP A 11 -0.16 -13.00 -3.40
N GLY A 12 -0.09 -12.10 -2.42
CA GLY A 12 -0.99 -10.97 -2.34
C GLY A 12 -0.76 -10.00 -3.46
N MET A 13 -1.83 -9.63 -4.17
CA MET A 13 -1.79 -8.53 -5.15
C MET A 13 -2.14 -7.24 -4.40
N ALA A 14 -1.45 -7.03 -3.27
CA ALA A 14 -1.64 -5.93 -2.35
C ALA A 14 -0.31 -5.28 -2.03
N PHE A 15 -0.26 -3.96 -2.19
CA PHE A 15 0.94 -3.15 -2.10
C PHE A 15 0.70 -1.95 -1.20
N GLN A 16 1.70 -1.60 -0.39
CA GLN A 16 1.64 -0.44 0.49
C GLN A 16 2.87 0.45 0.29
N ALA A 17 2.69 1.76 0.30
CA ALA A 17 3.78 2.73 0.19
C ALA A 17 3.51 3.96 1.06
N SER A 18 4.58 4.54 1.59
CA SER A 18 4.51 5.82 2.32
C SER A 18 4.76 6.98 1.34
N LEU A 19 3.88 7.98 1.34
CA LEU A 19 4.01 9.15 0.46
C LEU A 19 5.00 10.20 0.99
N SER A 20 5.45 10.04 2.23
CA SER A 20 6.43 10.92 2.85
C SER A 20 7.56 10.10 3.45
N ALA A 21 8.77 10.66 3.45
CA ALA A 21 9.90 10.12 4.20
C ALA A 21 9.70 10.23 5.73
N ALA A 22 8.75 11.05 6.19
CA ALA A 22 8.42 11.18 7.60
C ALA A 22 7.62 9.96 8.09
N ALA A 23 7.97 9.46 9.28
CA ALA A 23 7.32 8.30 9.90
C ALA A 23 5.82 8.48 10.18
N ALA A 24 5.31 9.71 10.16
CA ALA A 24 3.90 10.06 10.38
C ALA A 24 3.20 10.54 9.08
N GLY A 25 3.74 10.20 7.91
CA GLY A 25 3.19 10.61 6.62
C GLY A 25 1.99 9.80 6.15
N PRO A 26 1.31 10.25 5.08
CA PRO A 26 0.25 9.49 4.46
C PRO A 26 0.77 8.15 3.93
N VAL A 27 -0.03 7.10 4.10
CA VAL A 27 0.26 5.76 3.61
C VAL A 27 -0.80 5.36 2.61
N VAL A 28 -0.37 4.92 1.44
CA VAL A 28 -1.24 4.41 0.37
C VAL A 28 -1.18 2.90 0.39
N HIS A 29 -2.34 2.27 0.34
CA HIS A 29 -2.51 0.85 0.16
C HIS A 29 -3.32 0.61 -1.12
N VAL A 30 -2.87 -0.30 -1.95
CA VAL A 30 -3.51 -0.66 -3.22
C VAL A 30 -3.65 -2.17 -3.25
N GLU A 31 -4.84 -2.67 -3.50
CA GLU A 31 -5.14 -4.10 -3.54
C GLU A 31 -6.00 -4.42 -4.75
N GLN A 32 -5.71 -5.54 -5.41
CA GLN A 32 -6.57 -6.09 -6.44
C GLN A 32 -7.60 -7.05 -5.86
N GLN A 33 -8.89 -6.74 -6.02
CA GLN A 33 -10.01 -7.61 -5.65
C GLN A 33 -10.79 -8.03 -6.90
N GLY A 34 -10.43 -9.20 -7.45
CA GLY A 34 -10.99 -9.67 -8.71
C GLY A 34 -10.57 -8.76 -9.86
N GLU A 35 -11.54 -8.04 -10.45
CA GLU A 35 -11.35 -7.07 -11.54
C GLU A 35 -11.35 -5.61 -11.06
N ARG A 36 -11.41 -5.40 -9.75
CA ARG A 36 -11.39 -4.08 -9.13
C ARG A 36 -10.06 -3.80 -8.47
N THR A 37 -9.63 -2.55 -8.57
CA THR A 37 -8.56 -1.98 -7.77
C THR A 37 -9.18 -1.24 -6.60
N LEU A 38 -8.82 -1.63 -5.38
CA LEU A 38 -9.13 -0.89 -4.16
C LEU A 38 -7.91 -0.07 -3.76
N VAL A 39 -8.12 1.22 -3.54
CA VAL A 39 -7.09 2.15 -3.08
C VAL A 39 -7.54 2.74 -1.74
N ALA A 40 -6.69 2.65 -0.75
CA ALA A 40 -6.88 3.25 0.57
C ALA A 40 -5.74 4.23 0.86
N VAL A 41 -6.07 5.39 1.40
CA VAL A 41 -5.12 6.40 1.86
C VAL A 41 -5.36 6.63 3.34
N LEU A 42 -4.34 6.38 4.14
CA LEU A 42 -4.34 6.66 5.57
C LEU A 42 -3.47 7.88 5.84
N ASP A 43 -4.06 8.98 6.32
CA ASP A 43 -3.34 10.20 6.70
C ASP A 43 -3.77 10.63 8.10
N GLY A 44 -2.82 10.71 9.04
CA GLY A 44 -3.10 11.19 10.40
C GLY A 44 -4.22 10.46 11.15
N GLY A 45 -4.48 9.19 10.83
CA GLY A 45 -5.56 8.38 11.42
C GLY A 45 -6.91 8.50 10.71
N GLN A 46 -7.02 9.29 9.65
CA GLN A 46 -8.18 9.29 8.74
C GLN A 46 -7.89 8.37 7.56
N GLU A 47 -8.80 7.44 7.31
CA GLU A 47 -8.71 6.51 6.18
C GLU A 47 -9.76 6.87 5.13
N GLN A 48 -9.31 7.05 3.88
CA GLN A 48 -10.19 7.21 2.72
C GLN A 48 -9.99 6.02 1.79
N ARG A 49 -11.09 5.37 1.40
CA ARG A 49 -11.07 4.23 0.48
C ARG A 49 -11.91 4.52 -0.74
N ALA A 50 -11.43 4.05 -1.88
CA ALA A 50 -12.16 4.08 -3.14
C ALA A 50 -11.83 2.83 -3.95
N SER A 51 -12.75 2.44 -4.81
CA SER A 51 -12.58 1.29 -5.69
C SER A 51 -12.92 1.65 -7.13
N PHE A 52 -12.19 1.04 -8.06
CA PHE A 52 -12.32 1.29 -9.49
C PHE A 52 -12.30 -0.03 -10.22
N THR A 53 -13.12 -0.16 -11.27
CA THR A 53 -13.01 -1.27 -12.20
C THR A 53 -11.86 -0.97 -13.14
N THR A 54 -10.75 -1.70 -12.99
CA THR A 54 -9.54 -1.57 -13.82
C THR A 54 -9.30 -2.81 -14.65
N GLY A 55 -10.09 -3.88 -14.43
CA GLY A 55 -9.78 -5.20 -14.93
C GLY A 55 -8.62 -5.84 -14.15
N ARG A 56 -8.14 -6.97 -14.67
CA ARG A 56 -7.07 -7.73 -14.02
C ARG A 56 -5.73 -7.02 -14.22
N TRP A 57 -4.95 -6.86 -13.14
CA TRP A 57 -3.60 -6.30 -13.28
C TRP A 57 -2.72 -7.21 -14.15
N GLN A 58 -2.06 -6.59 -15.13
CA GLN A 58 -1.04 -7.22 -15.97
C GLN A 58 0.36 -7.14 -15.33
N GLY A 59 0.54 -6.27 -14.33
CA GLY A 59 1.77 -6.09 -13.57
C GLY A 59 1.50 -5.36 -12.25
N ALA A 60 2.52 -5.24 -11.40
CA ALA A 60 2.41 -4.45 -10.18
C ALA A 60 2.10 -2.98 -10.54
N PRO A 61 1.22 -2.30 -9.78
CA PRO A 61 1.01 -0.87 -9.97
C PRO A 61 2.32 -0.12 -9.73
N THR A 62 2.43 1.10 -10.24
CA THR A 62 3.60 1.96 -10.00
C THR A 62 3.16 3.23 -9.29
N LEU A 63 3.89 3.64 -8.25
CA LEU A 63 3.63 4.89 -7.55
C LEU A 63 4.76 5.88 -7.83
N TYR A 64 4.40 7.08 -8.24
CA TYR A 64 5.33 8.17 -8.50
C TYR A 64 5.11 9.29 -7.50
N GLY A 65 6.17 9.82 -6.90
CA GLY A 65 6.11 10.99 -6.06
C GLY A 65 5.87 12.25 -6.89
N ALA A 66 4.90 13.06 -6.50
CA ALA A 66 4.55 14.33 -7.14
C ALA A 66 4.49 15.46 -6.10
N ALA A 67 4.52 16.71 -6.55
CA ALA A 67 4.58 17.88 -5.65
C ALA A 67 3.42 17.93 -4.62
N ASP A 68 2.23 17.45 -4.98
CA ASP A 68 1.03 17.47 -4.13
C ASP A 68 0.59 16.08 -3.64
N GLY A 69 1.50 15.09 -3.63
CA GLY A 69 1.21 13.73 -3.19
C GLY A 69 1.91 12.70 -4.07
N ALA A 70 1.13 11.83 -4.70
CA ALA A 70 1.63 10.81 -5.59
C ALA A 70 0.68 10.54 -6.75
N LEU A 71 1.23 9.93 -7.79
CA LEU A 71 0.52 9.43 -8.94
C LEU A 71 0.61 7.90 -8.94
N LEU A 72 -0.53 7.23 -8.87
CA LEU A 72 -0.67 5.79 -8.95
C LEU A 72 -1.01 5.43 -10.40
N GLU A 73 -0.14 4.64 -11.01
CA GLU A 73 -0.37 4.00 -12.29
C GLU A 73 -0.77 2.54 -12.07
N VAL A 74 -1.88 2.14 -12.68
CA VAL A 74 -2.35 0.74 -12.67
C VAL A 74 -2.43 0.26 -14.10
N GLN A 75 -1.76 -0.84 -14.40
CA GLN A 75 -1.81 -1.50 -15.69
C GLN A 75 -2.77 -2.69 -15.62
N GLY A 76 -4.05 -2.42 -15.87
CA GLY A 76 -5.13 -3.40 -15.90
C GLY A 76 -5.50 -3.78 -17.33
N GLU A 77 -6.79 -3.85 -17.65
CA GLU A 77 -7.28 -3.90 -19.04
C GLU A 77 -6.80 -2.67 -19.82
N ASP A 78 -7.00 -1.50 -19.22
CA ASP A 78 -6.46 -0.22 -19.66
C ASP A 78 -5.38 0.28 -18.70
N ARG A 79 -4.49 1.13 -19.22
CA ARG A 79 -3.55 1.89 -18.41
C ARG A 79 -4.26 3.10 -17.83
N VAL A 80 -4.39 3.15 -16.51
CA VAL A 80 -5.10 4.22 -15.78
C VAL A 80 -4.21 4.87 -14.76
N PHE A 81 -4.43 6.17 -14.54
CA PHE A 81 -3.68 6.98 -13.60
C PHE A 81 -4.61 7.58 -12.55
N TYR A 82 -4.18 7.54 -11.29
CA TYR A 82 -4.89 8.13 -10.15
C TYR A 82 -3.97 9.07 -9.40
N ARG A 83 -4.47 10.25 -9.04
CA ARG A 83 -3.79 11.13 -8.10
C ARG A 83 -4.17 10.76 -6.68
N VAL A 84 -3.17 10.52 -5.85
CA VAL A 84 -3.31 10.12 -4.45
C VAL A 84 -2.61 11.14 -3.55
N GLY A 85 -3.32 11.76 -2.61
CA GLY A 85 -2.70 12.73 -1.71
C GLY A 85 -3.65 13.24 -0.63
N ARG A 86 -3.29 14.37 -0.01
CA ARG A 86 -4.11 15.01 1.05
C ARG A 86 -5.48 15.49 0.57
N GLY A 87 -5.64 15.72 -0.74
CA GLY A 87 -6.92 16.07 -1.37
C GLY A 87 -7.82 14.87 -1.66
N GLY A 88 -7.41 13.66 -1.29
CA GLY A 88 -8.11 12.41 -1.57
C GLY A 88 -7.59 11.71 -2.82
N LEU A 89 -8.44 10.84 -3.36
CA LEU A 89 -8.15 10.03 -4.53
C LEU A 89 -8.97 10.49 -5.73
N MET A 90 -8.30 10.78 -6.84
CA MET A 90 -8.95 11.25 -8.06
C MET A 90 -8.43 10.50 -9.28
N ALA A 91 -9.32 9.96 -10.11
CA ALA A 91 -8.96 9.40 -11.40
C ALA A 91 -8.55 10.52 -12.37
N LEU A 92 -7.47 10.31 -13.11
CA LEU A 92 -7.02 11.22 -14.15
C LEU A 92 -7.33 10.63 -15.53
N ALA A 93 -7.74 11.50 -16.45
CA ALA A 93 -7.99 11.12 -17.83
C ALA A 93 -6.72 11.24 -18.67
N GLY A 94 -6.46 10.23 -19.50
CA GLY A 94 -5.34 10.20 -20.43
C GLY A 94 -3.99 9.86 -19.78
N GLU A 95 -2.96 9.72 -20.62
CA GLU A 95 -1.60 9.48 -20.17
C GLU A 95 -1.06 10.69 -19.40
N GLN A 96 -0.39 10.41 -18.28
CA GLN A 96 0.25 11.43 -17.47
C GLN A 96 1.75 11.45 -17.79
N ASP A 97 2.32 12.65 -17.85
CA ASP A 97 3.77 12.77 -17.95
C ASP A 97 4.40 12.44 -16.59
N VAL A 98 5.01 11.26 -16.52
CA VAL A 98 5.76 10.78 -15.36
C VAL A 98 7.27 10.93 -15.55
N SER A 99 7.70 11.55 -16.67
CA SER A 99 9.10 11.70 -17.03
C SER A 99 9.79 12.67 -16.08
N GLY A 100 10.51 12.12 -15.10
CA GLY A 100 11.20 12.90 -14.06
C GLY A 100 10.57 12.82 -12.67
N LEU A 101 9.47 12.08 -12.50
CA LEU A 101 8.94 11.77 -11.19
C LEU A 101 9.73 10.64 -10.54
N ALA A 102 9.99 10.74 -9.23
CA ALA A 102 10.66 9.70 -8.48
C ALA A 102 9.70 8.53 -8.22
N VAL A 103 10.10 7.30 -8.56
CA VAL A 103 9.31 6.11 -8.23
C VAL A 103 9.39 5.83 -6.73
N ILE A 104 8.25 5.71 -6.08
CA ILE A 104 8.12 5.32 -4.68
C ILE A 104 8.07 3.79 -4.62
N ALA A 105 8.97 3.20 -3.83
CA ALA A 105 9.04 1.75 -3.67
C ALA A 105 7.80 1.22 -2.93
N TRP A 106 7.18 0.20 -3.51
CA TRP A 106 6.14 -0.57 -2.84
C TRP A 106 6.73 -1.51 -1.80
N ARG A 107 5.92 -1.79 -0.79
CA ARG A 107 6.08 -2.92 0.13
C ARG A 107 4.92 -3.87 -0.11
N ASP A 108 5.22 -5.11 -0.50
CA ASP A 108 4.23 -6.17 -0.58
C ASP A 108 3.60 -6.40 0.80
N VAL A 109 2.28 -6.50 0.83
CA VAL A 109 1.51 -6.82 2.03
C VAL A 109 0.56 -7.99 1.74
N PRO A 110 0.16 -8.77 2.76
CA PRO A 110 -0.84 -9.82 2.57
C PRO A 110 -2.17 -9.23 2.09
N ASP A 111 -2.87 -9.92 1.18
CA ASP A 111 -4.23 -9.55 0.76
C ASP A 111 -5.16 -9.38 1.97
N GLY A 112 -6.05 -8.38 1.92
CA GLY A 112 -6.96 -8.08 3.03
C GLY A 112 -6.31 -7.32 4.19
N ALA A 113 -5.03 -6.97 4.10
CA ALA A 113 -4.37 -6.10 5.07
C ALA A 113 -4.86 -4.63 5.01
N ALA A 114 -5.73 -4.27 4.06
CA ALA A 114 -6.38 -2.96 3.99
C ALA A 114 -7.07 -2.54 5.31
N GLY A 115 -7.51 -3.51 6.12
CA GLY A 115 -8.11 -3.27 7.44
C GLY A 115 -7.14 -3.33 8.62
N SER A 116 -5.89 -3.71 8.37
CA SER A 116 -4.87 -3.97 9.39
C SER A 116 -3.63 -3.09 9.19
N VAL A 117 -3.82 -1.84 8.75
CA VAL A 117 -2.79 -0.80 8.85
C VAL A 117 -2.62 -0.43 10.33
N SER A 118 -2.11 -1.38 11.12
CA SER A 118 -1.75 -1.10 12.50
C SER A 118 -0.54 -0.18 12.46
N PRO A 119 -0.54 0.96 13.17
CA PRO A 119 0.68 1.72 13.39
C PRO A 119 1.72 0.75 13.94
N MET A 120 2.90 0.71 13.33
CA MET A 120 4.01 -0.12 13.82
C MET A 120 4.07 0.02 15.35
N GLN A 121 3.77 -1.07 16.06
CA GLN A 121 3.83 -1.05 17.51
C GLN A 121 5.26 -0.66 17.90
N PRO A 122 5.46 0.30 18.83
CA PRO A 122 6.78 0.62 19.30
C PRO A 122 7.41 -0.66 19.87
N MET A 123 8.58 -1.04 19.36
CA MET A 123 9.30 -2.20 19.87
C MET A 123 9.47 -2.03 21.37
N SER A 124 8.83 -2.92 22.15
CA SER A 124 8.95 -2.94 23.60
C SER A 124 10.43 -2.95 23.99
N PRO A 125 10.86 -2.14 24.98
CA PRO A 125 12.25 -2.06 25.36
C PRO A 125 12.73 -3.45 25.80
N MET A 126 13.77 -3.96 25.13
CA MET A 126 14.40 -5.22 25.50
C MET A 126 14.77 -5.15 26.99
N LYS A 127 14.27 -6.10 27.77
CA LYS A 127 14.64 -6.20 29.18
C LYS A 127 16.16 -6.35 29.28
N PRO A 128 16.82 -5.71 30.28
CA PRO A 128 18.25 -5.88 30.48
C PRO A 128 18.55 -7.36 30.65
N MET A 129 19.35 -7.93 29.74
CA MET A 129 19.86 -9.28 29.91
C MET A 129 20.64 -9.31 31.22
N LYS A 130 20.19 -10.13 32.17
CA LYS A 130 20.96 -10.36 33.40
C LYS A 130 22.31 -10.95 32.99
N PRO A 131 23.42 -10.53 33.62
CA PRO A 131 24.72 -11.09 33.32
C PRO A 131 24.69 -12.59 33.52
N LEU A 132 25.05 -13.34 32.47
CA LEU A 132 25.41 -14.74 32.63
C LEU A 132 26.57 -14.78 33.61
N LYS A 133 26.32 -15.32 34.82
CA LYS A 133 27.40 -15.62 35.76
C LYS A 133 28.33 -16.61 35.07
N PRO A 134 29.65 -16.37 35.07
CA PRO A 134 30.58 -17.40 34.66
C PRO A 134 30.65 -18.41 35.80
N MET A 135 30.39 -19.68 35.49
CA MET A 135 31.08 -20.88 35.99
C MET A 135 30.35 -22.13 35.52
#